data_AF-A0A816WBE9-F1
#
_entry.id   AF-A0A816WBE9-F1
#
_cell.length_a   1.000
_cell.length_b   1.000
_cell.length_c   1.000
_cell.angle_alpha   90.00
_cell.angle_beta   90.00
_cell.angle_gamma   90.00
#
_symmetry.space_group_name_H-M   'P 1'
#
loop_
_entity.id
_entity.type
_entity.pdbx_description
1 polymer ?
#
loop_
_entity_poly.entity_id
_entity_poly.type
_entity_poly.pdbx_seq_one_letter_code
_entity_poly.pdbx_strand_id
1 'polypeptide(L)'
;MVSLPQLPDSLKILVTDNCESLERLDCSFYKTKFHGLSFVNCFGLNQEAREIIINTWTRDFAIFPGETVPTYFIYRAARSSMSMTWNGLDTEYFPTSLRFKACLLLVYKGDVDAGDWCWPDISYCIKDKLNSVKSGYAAYADLWHRSSPTSKKHLLVFKIEEKVGSPELAFEFRSHDKNWEIEECGLRPLKSWKQLLWNPWLPHVHGS
;
A
#
# COMPACT_ATOMS: atom_id res chain seq x y z
N MET A 1 -25.34 -1.96 12.86
CA MET A 1 -23.92 -2.01 12.43
C MET A 1 -23.80 -3.10 11.39
N VAL A 2 -23.26 -2.78 10.22
CA VAL A 2 -23.10 -3.73 9.11
C VAL A 2 -21.64 -4.14 9.03
N SER A 3 -21.39 -5.44 9.09
CA SER A 3 -20.10 -6.06 8.78
C SER A 3 -20.26 -6.94 7.56
N LEU A 4 -19.15 -7.28 6.91
CA LEU A 4 -19.17 -8.32 5.89
C LEU A 4 -19.51 -9.68 6.52
N PRO A 5 -20.15 -10.59 5.76
CA PRO A 5 -20.27 -11.98 6.17
C PRO A 5 -18.88 -12.63 6.25
N GLN A 6 -18.80 -13.83 6.86
CA GLN A 6 -17.56 -14.60 6.82
C GLN A 6 -17.15 -14.86 5.35
N LEU A 7 -15.92 -14.45 5.03
CA LEU A 7 -15.36 -14.60 3.69
C LEU A 7 -14.78 -16.00 3.54
N PRO A 8 -14.90 -16.65 2.36
CA PRO A 8 -14.31 -17.97 2.15
C PRO A 8 -12.78 -17.89 2.12
N ASP A 9 -12.11 -18.91 2.65
CA ASP A 9 -10.63 -18.98 2.69
C ASP A 9 -9.97 -18.93 1.30
N SER A 10 -10.72 -19.31 0.25
CA SER A 10 -10.29 -19.27 -1.14
C SER A 10 -10.35 -17.87 -1.77
N LEU A 11 -11.00 -16.89 -1.13
CA LEU A 11 -11.18 -15.55 -1.68
C LEU A 11 -9.83 -14.87 -1.89
N LYS A 12 -9.54 -14.49 -3.14
CA LYS A 12 -8.31 -13.78 -3.50
C LYS A 12 -8.53 -12.30 -3.74
N ILE A 13 -9.70 -11.90 -4.21
CA ILE A 13 -9.99 -10.51 -4.56
C ILE A 13 -11.31 -10.15 -3.91
N LEU A 14 -11.34 -9.04 -3.17
CA LEU A 14 -12.56 -8.46 -2.63
C LEU A 14 -12.74 -7.09 -3.25
N VAL A 15 -13.89 -6.91 -3.88
CA VAL A 15 -14.29 -5.69 -4.58
C VAL A 15 -15.63 -5.27 -4.00
N THR A 16 -15.64 -4.12 -3.34
CA THR A 16 -16.84 -3.49 -2.80
C THR A 16 -16.86 -2.03 -3.24
N ASP A 17 -18.03 -1.53 -3.60
CA ASP A 17 -18.22 -0.19 -4.12
C ASP A 17 -19.44 0.46 -3.46
N ASN A 18 -19.36 1.77 -3.22
CA ASN A 18 -20.42 2.60 -2.62
C ASN A 18 -21.01 2.01 -1.32
N CYS A 19 -20.17 1.39 -0.48
CA CYS A 19 -20.63 0.76 0.78
C CYS A 19 -20.66 1.77 1.93
N GLU A 20 -21.61 2.71 1.91
CA GLU A 20 -21.73 3.75 2.94
C GLU A 20 -22.04 3.20 4.34
N SER A 21 -22.76 2.08 4.43
CA SER A 21 -23.12 1.46 5.71
C SER A 21 -22.04 0.54 6.30
N LEU A 22 -20.98 0.23 5.53
CA LEU A 22 -19.92 -0.67 5.98
C LEU A 22 -18.93 0.09 6.86
N GLU A 23 -19.03 -0.11 8.16
CA GLU A 23 -18.20 0.61 9.13
C GLU A 23 -17.01 -0.21 9.64
N ARG A 24 -17.18 -1.53 9.77
CA ARG A 24 -16.24 -2.42 10.46
C ARG A 24 -15.87 -3.62 9.60
N LEU A 25 -14.64 -4.08 9.77
CA LEU A 25 -14.13 -5.32 9.20
C LEU A 25 -13.74 -6.28 10.32
N ASP A 26 -13.87 -7.57 10.06
CA ASP A 26 -13.50 -8.60 11.02
C ASP A 26 -11.99 -8.89 10.98
N CYS A 27 -11.41 -9.22 12.14
CA CYS A 27 -9.97 -9.52 12.26
C CYS A 27 -9.52 -10.76 11.46
N SER A 28 -10.45 -11.59 10.97
CA SER A 28 -10.16 -12.68 10.03
C SER A 28 -9.43 -12.23 8.76
N PHE A 29 -9.54 -10.96 8.36
CA PHE A 29 -8.79 -10.40 7.24
C PHE A 29 -7.27 -10.62 7.37
N TYR A 30 -6.72 -10.67 8.59
CA TYR A 30 -5.31 -10.97 8.82
C TYR A 30 -4.90 -12.41 8.47
N LYS A 31 -5.87 -13.34 8.45
CA LYS A 31 -5.63 -14.76 8.13
C LYS A 31 -5.66 -15.01 6.63
N THR A 32 -6.34 -14.15 5.87
CA THR A 32 -6.52 -14.30 4.43
C THR A 32 -5.42 -13.60 3.65
N LYS A 33 -4.96 -14.24 2.58
CA LYS A 33 -3.98 -13.68 1.64
C LYS A 33 -4.71 -13.23 0.37
N PHE A 34 -4.91 -11.94 0.25
CA PHE A 34 -5.57 -11.34 -0.92
C PHE A 34 -4.56 -11.00 -2.02
N HIS A 35 -4.99 -11.11 -3.26
CA HIS A 35 -4.35 -10.47 -4.41
C HIS A 35 -4.63 -8.96 -4.36
N GLY A 36 -5.91 -8.58 -4.23
CA GLY A 36 -6.33 -7.18 -4.18
C GLY A 36 -7.54 -6.95 -3.27
N LEU A 37 -7.57 -5.79 -2.64
CA LEU A 37 -8.72 -5.29 -1.87
C LEU A 37 -9.18 -3.95 -2.46
N SER A 38 -10.46 -3.81 -2.74
CA SER A 38 -11.04 -2.56 -3.22
C SER A 38 -12.28 -2.22 -2.44
N PHE A 39 -12.24 -1.06 -1.79
CA PHE A 39 -13.33 -0.49 -1.02
C PHE A 39 -13.67 0.91 -1.54
N VAL A 40 -13.68 1.10 -2.85
CA VAL A 40 -13.96 2.41 -3.47
C VAL A 40 -15.31 2.95 -2.97
N ASN A 41 -15.35 4.26 -2.70
CA ASN A 41 -16.53 4.97 -2.16
C ASN A 41 -17.15 4.39 -0.86
N CYS A 42 -16.44 3.53 -0.12
CA CYS A 42 -16.92 2.98 1.15
C CYS A 42 -16.63 3.92 2.32
N PHE A 43 -17.18 5.14 2.31
CA PHE A 43 -16.83 6.20 3.26
C PHE A 43 -17.26 5.94 4.71
N GLY A 44 -18.11 4.93 4.94
CA GLY A 44 -18.47 4.48 6.29
C GLY A 44 -17.33 3.81 7.06
N LEU A 45 -16.27 3.35 6.37
CA LEU A 45 -15.17 2.61 7.00
C LEU A 45 -14.51 3.44 8.10
N ASN A 46 -14.58 2.92 9.32
CA ASN A 46 -13.98 3.56 10.47
C ASN A 46 -12.44 3.41 10.48
N GLN A 47 -11.78 4.07 11.43
CA GLN A 47 -10.32 4.06 11.52
C GLN A 47 -9.75 2.64 11.71
N GLU A 48 -10.38 1.81 12.52
CA GLU A 48 -9.99 0.43 12.78
C GLU A 48 -10.06 -0.43 11.51
N ALA A 49 -11.14 -0.31 10.74
CA ALA A 49 -11.31 -1.02 9.46
C ALA A 49 -10.24 -0.61 8.45
N ARG A 50 -9.92 0.69 8.36
CA ARG A 50 -8.82 1.19 7.52
C ARG A 50 -7.48 0.60 7.95
N GLU A 51 -7.22 0.51 9.24
CA GLU A 51 -6.00 -0.12 9.78
C GLU A 51 -5.94 -1.63 9.52
N ILE A 52 -7.08 -2.33 9.56
CA ILE A 52 -7.18 -3.74 9.13
C ILE A 52 -6.79 -3.86 7.66
N ILE A 53 -7.36 -3.04 6.76
CA ILE A 53 -7.03 -3.06 5.32
C ILE A 53 -5.52 -2.80 5.12
N ILE A 54 -4.97 -1.79 5.78
CA ILE A 54 -3.56 -1.40 5.66
C ILE A 54 -2.62 -2.46 6.23
N ASN A 55 -3.02 -3.28 7.20
CA ASN A 55 -2.16 -4.33 7.74
C ASN A 55 -2.43 -5.72 7.15
N THR A 56 -3.53 -5.89 6.43
CA THR A 56 -3.83 -7.11 5.68
C THR A 56 -2.76 -7.37 4.61
N TRP A 57 -2.44 -8.65 4.41
CA TRP A 57 -1.52 -9.06 3.34
C TRP A 57 -2.25 -9.00 2.00
N THR A 58 -1.78 -8.10 1.14
CA THR A 58 -2.14 -8.03 -0.27
C THR A 58 -0.91 -8.36 -1.12
N ARG A 59 -1.11 -9.07 -2.24
CA ARG A 59 -0.07 -9.30 -3.24
C ARG A 59 0.14 -8.04 -4.07
N ASP A 60 -0.95 -7.45 -4.53
CA ASP A 60 -0.96 -6.40 -5.54
C ASP A 60 -1.25 -5.04 -4.87
N PHE A 61 -2.47 -4.83 -4.37
CA PHE A 61 -2.83 -3.55 -3.73
C PHE A 61 -4.00 -3.65 -2.74
N ALA A 62 -4.23 -2.56 -2.02
CA ALA A 62 -5.50 -2.21 -1.39
C ALA A 62 -5.86 -0.75 -1.72
N ILE A 63 -7.12 -0.47 -2.07
CA ILE A 63 -7.64 0.90 -2.21
C ILE A 63 -8.89 1.07 -1.35
N PHE A 64 -8.97 2.19 -0.62
CA PHE A 64 -10.05 2.49 0.31
C PHE A 64 -10.07 3.99 0.64
N PRO A 65 -11.19 4.58 1.11
CA PRO A 65 -11.25 5.99 1.47
C PRO A 65 -10.29 6.38 2.59
N GLY A 66 -9.73 7.58 2.50
CA GLY A 66 -8.91 8.15 3.56
C GLY A 66 -8.46 9.57 3.24
N GLU A 67 -8.25 10.38 4.28
CA GLU A 67 -8.01 11.82 4.12
C GLU A 67 -6.53 12.21 4.07
N THR A 68 -5.66 11.39 4.69
CA THR A 68 -4.22 11.63 4.81
C THR A 68 -3.47 10.31 4.87
N VAL A 69 -2.20 10.30 4.44
CA VAL A 69 -1.34 9.12 4.67
C VAL A 69 -1.15 8.92 6.19
N PRO A 70 -1.35 7.69 6.72
CA PRO A 70 -1.21 7.44 8.15
C PRO A 70 0.19 7.74 8.71
N THR A 71 0.26 8.16 9.97
CA THR A 71 1.50 8.62 10.62
C THR A 71 2.57 7.54 10.79
N TYR A 72 2.19 6.26 10.77
CA TYR A 72 3.13 5.13 10.83
C TYR A 72 3.82 4.82 9.49
N PHE A 73 3.49 5.53 8.41
CA PHE A 73 4.37 5.67 7.26
C PHE A 73 5.38 6.76 7.59
N ILE A 74 6.58 6.35 7.98
CA ILE A 74 7.56 7.24 8.64
C ILE A 74 8.30 8.15 7.66
N TYR A 75 8.44 7.72 6.40
CA TYR A 75 8.91 8.57 5.33
C TYR A 75 7.67 9.10 4.64
N ARG A 76 7.47 10.43 4.61
CA ARG A 76 6.34 11.08 3.95
C ARG A 76 6.81 12.25 3.12
N ALA A 77 6.12 12.51 2.04
CA ALA A 77 6.27 13.74 1.29
C ALA A 77 4.91 14.23 0.81
N ALA A 78 4.74 15.55 0.83
CA ALA A 78 3.71 16.15 0.01
C ALA A 78 4.07 15.88 -1.45
N ARG A 79 3.09 15.46 -2.26
CA ARG A 79 3.21 15.08 -3.67
C ARG A 79 3.79 13.66 -3.90
N SER A 80 4.16 13.40 -5.15
CA SER A 80 4.41 12.05 -5.68
C SER A 80 5.88 11.63 -5.67
N SER A 81 6.79 12.35 -5.02
CA SER A 81 8.20 11.97 -4.98
C SER A 81 8.85 12.30 -3.64
N MET A 82 9.88 11.54 -3.30
CA MET A 82 10.59 11.70 -2.04
C MET A 82 12.00 11.14 -2.12
N SER A 83 12.89 11.67 -1.29
CA SER A 83 14.23 11.14 -1.09
C SER A 83 14.39 10.69 0.37
N MET A 84 15.05 9.56 0.57
CA MET A 84 15.35 9.04 1.90
C MET A 84 16.74 8.45 1.94
N THR A 85 17.31 8.41 3.14
CA THR A 85 18.49 7.59 3.43
C THR A 85 18.05 6.44 4.33
N TRP A 86 18.34 5.22 3.89
CA TRP A 86 18.11 4.02 4.67
C TRP A 86 19.19 3.91 5.76
N ASN A 87 18.78 4.11 7.01
CA ASN A 87 19.70 4.13 8.15
C ASN A 87 19.85 2.76 8.82
N GLY A 88 19.42 1.67 8.16
CA GLY A 88 19.72 0.29 8.61
C GLY A 88 19.28 0.01 10.03
N LEU A 89 17.97 0.01 10.28
CA LEU A 89 17.35 -0.11 11.62
C LEU A 89 17.56 -1.49 12.32
N ASP A 90 18.71 -2.14 12.13
CA ASP A 90 19.38 -3.18 12.97
C ASP A 90 20.24 -4.13 12.12
N THR A 91 21.03 -3.65 11.15
CA THR A 91 21.95 -4.54 10.41
C THR A 91 23.30 -3.89 10.11
N GLU A 92 24.39 -4.56 10.48
CA GLU A 92 25.79 -4.21 10.13
C GLU A 92 26.04 -4.12 8.61
N TYR A 93 25.12 -4.64 7.80
CA TYR A 93 25.22 -4.70 6.35
C TYR A 93 23.98 -4.13 5.66
N PHE A 94 24.21 -3.42 4.56
CA PHE A 94 23.15 -2.93 3.69
C PHE A 94 22.38 -4.11 3.07
N PRO A 95 21.05 -4.21 3.24
CA PRO A 95 20.29 -5.35 2.74
C PRO A 95 20.29 -5.39 1.22
N THR A 96 20.47 -6.58 0.64
CA THR A 96 20.46 -6.81 -0.82
C THR A 96 19.11 -6.48 -1.47
N SER A 97 18.03 -6.48 -0.68
CA SER A 97 16.68 -6.13 -1.12
C SER A 97 15.96 -5.36 -0.02
N LEU A 98 15.30 -4.26 -0.37
CA LEU A 98 14.45 -3.52 0.55
C LEU A 98 12.99 -3.84 0.29
N ARG A 99 12.22 -3.89 1.38
CA ARG A 99 10.77 -4.11 1.36
C ARG A 99 10.09 -2.93 2.01
N PHE A 100 9.22 -2.27 1.26
CA PHE A 100 8.40 -1.18 1.75
C PHE A 100 6.92 -1.50 1.55
N LYS A 101 6.10 -0.98 2.45
CA LYS A 101 4.70 -0.72 2.18
C LYS A 101 4.58 0.74 1.79
N ALA A 102 4.10 1.01 0.60
CA ALA A 102 3.81 2.34 0.10
C ALA A 102 2.34 2.68 0.35
N CYS A 103 2.05 3.96 0.61
CA CYS A 103 0.71 4.49 0.73
C CYS A 103 0.65 5.84 0.01
N LEU A 104 -0.28 5.96 -0.93
CA LEU A 104 -0.51 7.16 -1.72
C LEU A 104 -1.89 7.69 -1.42
N LEU A 105 -1.99 8.99 -1.16
CA LEU A 105 -3.25 9.71 -1.11
C LEU A 105 -3.60 10.17 -2.52
N LEU A 106 -4.64 9.59 -3.07
CA LEU A 106 -5.13 9.83 -4.41
C LEU A 106 -6.40 10.70 -4.38
N VAL A 107 -6.47 11.65 -5.29
CA VAL A 107 -7.68 12.44 -5.57
C VAL A 107 -8.09 12.19 -7.00
N TYR A 108 -9.38 11.87 -7.18
CA TYR A 108 -10.01 11.84 -8.48
C TYR A 108 -10.54 13.24 -8.85
N LYS A 109 -10.07 13.78 -9.96
CA LYS A 109 -10.39 15.11 -10.51
C LYS A 109 -11.15 15.06 -11.84
N GLY A 110 -11.50 13.86 -12.31
CA GLY A 110 -12.29 13.70 -13.54
C GLY A 110 -13.76 14.04 -13.34
N ASP A 111 -14.44 14.33 -14.44
CA ASP A 111 -15.89 14.48 -14.45
C ASP A 111 -16.55 13.12 -14.21
N VAL A 112 -17.63 13.09 -13.44
CA VAL A 112 -18.35 11.86 -13.05
C VAL A 112 -19.27 11.39 -14.18
N ASP A 113 -18.82 11.46 -15.43
CA ASP A 113 -19.60 10.99 -16.56
C ASP A 113 -19.59 9.46 -16.58
N ALA A 114 -20.81 8.91 -16.47
CA ALA A 114 -21.05 7.49 -16.31
C ALA A 114 -20.67 6.71 -17.59
N GLY A 115 -19.48 6.12 -17.60
CA GLY A 115 -19.08 5.20 -18.67
C GLY A 115 -17.62 4.81 -18.68
N ASP A 116 -16.73 5.68 -18.18
CA ASP A 116 -15.29 5.47 -18.26
C ASP A 116 -14.69 4.77 -17.03
N TRP A 117 -13.72 3.91 -17.32
CA TRP A 117 -12.99 3.11 -16.35
C TRP A 117 -12.07 4.02 -15.53
N CYS A 118 -12.47 4.35 -14.31
CA CYS A 118 -11.74 5.30 -13.48
C CYS A 118 -10.90 4.60 -12.41
N TRP A 119 -9.96 3.77 -12.86
CA TRP A 119 -8.99 3.11 -11.97
C TRP A 119 -7.65 3.85 -12.00
N PRO A 120 -6.99 4.08 -10.86
CA PRO A 120 -5.70 4.75 -10.87
C PRO A 120 -4.63 3.85 -11.49
N ASP A 121 -4.07 4.25 -12.63
CA ASP A 121 -2.87 3.65 -13.22
C ASP A 121 -1.63 4.32 -12.63
N ILE A 122 -1.04 3.66 -11.63
CA ILE A 122 0.10 4.18 -10.89
C ILE A 122 1.32 3.30 -11.12
N SER A 123 2.43 3.92 -11.54
CA SER A 123 3.76 3.31 -11.51
C SER A 123 4.67 3.95 -10.48
N TYR A 124 5.74 3.24 -10.11
CA TYR A 124 6.80 3.76 -9.25
C TYR A 124 8.17 3.58 -9.91
N CYS A 125 9.09 4.44 -9.52
CA CYS A 125 10.49 4.42 -9.91
C CYS A 125 11.35 4.65 -8.65
N ILE A 126 12.39 3.84 -8.49
CA ILE A 126 13.39 3.94 -7.44
C ILE A 126 14.73 4.23 -8.11
N LYS A 127 15.39 5.29 -7.69
CA LYS A 127 16.75 5.66 -8.11
C LYS A 127 17.66 5.58 -6.91
N ASP A 128 18.80 4.90 -7.05
CA ASP A 128 19.88 4.95 -6.06
C ASP A 128 21.03 5.86 -6.54
N LYS A 129 21.98 6.17 -5.64
CA LYS A 129 23.16 6.98 -5.98
C LYS A 129 24.04 6.38 -7.07
N LEU A 130 23.95 5.07 -7.32
CA LEU A 130 24.69 4.39 -8.39
C LEU A 130 23.97 4.51 -9.74
N ASN A 131 22.94 5.37 -9.83
CA ASN A 131 22.08 5.56 -10.99
C ASN A 131 21.38 4.27 -11.44
N SER A 132 21.26 3.26 -10.57
CA SER A 132 20.41 2.11 -10.86
C SER A 132 18.96 2.54 -10.74
N VAL A 133 18.21 2.31 -11.81
CA VAL A 133 16.78 2.61 -11.87
C VAL A 133 15.99 1.30 -11.79
N LYS A 134 15.09 1.20 -10.81
CA LYS A 134 14.10 0.13 -10.69
C LYS A 134 12.72 0.70 -10.86
N SER A 135 11.83 0.02 -11.57
CA SER A 135 10.47 0.47 -11.80
C SER A 135 9.49 -0.67 -11.76
N GLY A 136 8.28 -0.40 -11.28
CA GLY A 136 7.19 -1.35 -11.24
C GLY A 136 5.84 -0.65 -11.26
N TYR A 137 4.77 -1.45 -11.27
CA TYR A 137 3.40 -0.97 -11.26
C TYR A 137 2.76 -1.25 -9.90
N ALA A 138 2.06 -0.25 -9.38
CA ALA A 138 1.42 -0.29 -8.06
C ALA A 138 -0.03 -0.73 -8.14
N ALA A 139 -0.73 -0.41 -9.22
CA ALA A 139 -2.10 -0.79 -9.47
C ALA A 139 -2.24 -1.14 -10.96
N TYR A 140 -2.70 -2.35 -11.26
CA TYR A 140 -3.07 -2.76 -12.61
C TYR A 140 -4.55 -2.43 -12.83
N ALA A 141 -4.86 -1.81 -13.97
CA ALA A 141 -6.23 -1.50 -14.41
C ALA A 141 -7.10 -2.74 -14.66
N ASP A 142 -6.51 -3.94 -14.71
CA ASP A 142 -7.20 -5.19 -15.08
C ASP A 142 -8.13 -5.76 -13.98
N LEU A 143 -8.30 -5.06 -12.85
CA LEU A 143 -9.21 -5.43 -11.77
C LEU A 143 -10.45 -4.53 -11.77
N TRP A 144 -11.23 -4.67 -12.85
CA TRP A 144 -12.64 -4.36 -13.09
C TRP A 144 -13.38 -3.58 -11.98
N HIS A 145 -13.56 -2.28 -12.19
CA HIS A 145 -14.61 -1.49 -11.55
C HIS A 145 -15.33 -0.61 -12.57
N ARG A 146 -16.65 -0.50 -12.39
CA ARG A 146 -17.59 0.20 -13.28
C ARG A 146 -18.00 1.59 -12.77
N SER A 147 -17.39 2.06 -11.68
CA SER A 147 -17.81 3.27 -10.98
C SER A 147 -16.63 4.17 -10.68
N SER A 148 -16.77 5.43 -11.04
CA SER A 148 -15.80 6.46 -10.70
C SER A 148 -15.82 6.76 -9.20
N PRO A 149 -14.67 6.96 -8.56
CA PRO A 149 -14.64 7.49 -7.21
C PRO A 149 -15.37 8.84 -7.17
N THR A 150 -16.23 9.03 -6.19
CA THR A 150 -17.00 10.27 -6.04
C THR A 150 -16.11 11.35 -5.44
N SER A 151 -15.36 12.10 -6.27
CA SER A 151 -14.57 13.34 -5.99
C SER A 151 -13.78 13.46 -4.67
N LYS A 152 -13.67 12.38 -3.91
CA LYS A 152 -13.11 12.29 -2.56
C LYS A 152 -11.82 11.48 -2.61
N LYS A 153 -11.06 11.58 -1.53
CA LYS A 153 -9.73 11.01 -1.39
C LYS A 153 -9.78 9.51 -1.10
N HIS A 154 -8.85 8.79 -1.72
CA HIS A 154 -8.62 7.37 -1.48
C HIS A 154 -7.14 7.11 -1.20
N LEU A 155 -6.88 6.18 -0.30
CA LEU A 155 -5.55 5.67 -0.04
C LEU A 155 -5.31 4.43 -0.90
N LEU A 156 -4.27 4.47 -1.74
CA LEU A 156 -3.75 3.31 -2.45
C LEU A 156 -2.54 2.77 -1.70
N VAL A 157 -2.57 1.50 -1.33
CA VAL A 157 -1.54 0.83 -0.53
C VAL A 157 -1.04 -0.41 -1.25
N PHE A 158 0.28 -0.51 -1.44
CA PHE A 158 0.91 -1.62 -2.15
C PHE A 158 2.29 -1.91 -1.58
N LYS A 159 2.89 -3.03 -1.98
CA LYS A 159 4.23 -3.43 -1.54
C LYS A 159 5.25 -3.14 -2.64
N ILE A 160 6.42 -2.71 -2.23
CA ILE A 160 7.59 -2.55 -3.08
C ILE A 160 8.67 -3.47 -2.54
N GLU A 161 9.19 -4.36 -3.37
CA GLU A 161 10.31 -5.24 -3.03
C GLU A 161 11.34 -5.19 -4.15
N GLU A 162 12.44 -4.47 -3.93
CA GLU A 162 13.44 -4.21 -4.96
C GLU A 162 14.86 -4.38 -4.42
N LYS A 163 15.75 -4.85 -5.30
CA LYS A 163 17.20 -4.86 -5.04
C LYS A 163 17.76 -3.48 -5.35
N VAL A 164 18.42 -2.88 -4.37
CA VAL A 164 19.03 -1.54 -4.46
C VAL A 164 20.53 -1.62 -4.20
N GLY A 165 21.29 -0.71 -4.80
CA GLY A 165 22.75 -0.68 -4.68
C GLY A 165 23.29 0.27 -3.61
N SER A 166 22.45 1.18 -3.08
CA SER A 166 22.86 2.17 -2.06
C SER A 166 21.71 2.51 -1.10
N PRO A 167 22.02 2.95 0.13
CA PRO A 167 21.02 3.33 1.12
C PRO A 167 20.30 4.65 0.80
N GLU A 168 20.89 5.51 -0.03
CA GLU A 168 20.25 6.74 -0.48
C GLU A 168 19.36 6.46 -1.68
N LEU A 169 18.06 6.64 -1.48
CA LEU A 169 17.03 6.28 -2.44
C LEU A 169 16.13 7.47 -2.72
N ALA A 170 15.83 7.66 -4.00
CA ALA A 170 14.77 8.55 -4.45
C ALA A 170 13.62 7.73 -5.02
N PHE A 171 12.43 7.92 -4.48
CA PHE A 171 11.19 7.33 -4.96
C PHE A 171 10.41 8.36 -5.75
N GLU A 172 9.85 7.92 -6.87
CA GLU A 172 8.97 8.72 -7.72
C GLU A 172 7.76 7.86 -8.11
N PHE A 173 6.57 8.33 -7.75
CA PHE A 173 5.29 7.76 -8.11
C PHE A 173 4.68 8.58 -9.24
N ARG A 174 4.07 7.90 -10.22
CA ARG A 174 3.49 8.54 -11.39
C ARG A 174 2.09 8.01 -11.62
N SER A 175 1.14 8.93 -11.78
CA SER A 175 -0.16 8.62 -12.34
C SER A 175 -0.07 8.74 -13.86
N HIS A 176 -0.57 7.73 -14.58
CA HIS A 176 -0.72 7.76 -16.04
C HIS A 176 -2.13 8.19 -16.47
N ASP A 177 -3.05 8.26 -15.52
CA ASP A 177 -4.37 8.85 -15.72
C ASP A 177 -4.37 10.31 -15.23
N LYS A 178 -4.70 11.22 -16.16
CA LYS A 178 -4.82 12.66 -15.92
C LYS A 178 -5.87 13.03 -14.87
N ASN A 179 -6.84 12.14 -14.64
CA ASN A 179 -7.90 12.34 -13.67
C ASN A 179 -7.45 12.00 -12.24
N TRP A 180 -6.31 11.34 -12.07
CA TRP A 180 -5.80 10.93 -10.76
C TRP A 180 -4.58 11.75 -10.38
N GLU A 181 -4.65 12.41 -9.23
CA GLU A 181 -3.54 13.14 -8.63
C GLU A 181 -3.08 12.47 -7.34
N ILE A 182 -1.75 12.41 -7.15
CA ILE A 182 -1.11 11.98 -5.91
C ILE A 182 -0.82 13.22 -5.06
N GLU A 183 -1.64 13.46 -4.04
CA GLU A 183 -1.46 14.61 -3.15
C GLU A 183 -0.40 14.37 -2.07
N GLU A 184 -0.26 13.11 -1.64
CA GLU A 184 0.67 12.72 -0.59
C GLU A 184 1.17 11.29 -0.83
N CYS A 185 2.44 11.04 -0.50
CA CYS A 185 3.00 9.69 -0.48
C CYS A 185 3.70 9.40 0.84
N GLY A 186 3.71 8.12 1.22
CA GLY A 186 4.51 7.65 2.33
C GLY A 186 4.97 6.21 2.21
N LEU A 187 6.08 5.92 2.89
CA LEU A 187 6.72 4.61 2.94
C LEU A 187 6.87 4.13 4.39
N ARG A 188 6.53 2.87 4.60
CA ARG A 188 6.78 2.13 5.84
C ARG A 188 7.69 0.95 5.53
N PRO A 189 8.92 0.91 6.06
CA PRO A 189 9.78 -0.26 5.96
C PRO A 189 9.08 -1.50 6.53
N LEU A 190 9.16 -2.62 5.80
CA LEU A 190 8.73 -3.91 6.30
C LEU A 190 9.95 -4.63 6.87
N LYS A 191 9.89 -5.03 8.15
CA LYS A 191 10.96 -5.83 8.75
C LYS A 191 11.12 -7.12 7.93
N SER A 192 12.35 -7.43 7.57
CA SER A 192 12.64 -8.72 6.92
C SER A 192 12.47 -9.85 7.95
N TRP A 193 12.08 -11.06 7.52
CA TRP A 193 11.99 -12.21 8.44
C TRP A 193 13.32 -12.50 9.15
N LYS A 194 14.46 -12.12 8.55
CA LYS A 194 15.78 -12.22 9.18
C LYS A 194 15.91 -11.33 10.43
N GLN A 195 15.21 -10.19 10.49
CA GLN A 195 15.18 -9.30 11.66
C GLN A 195 14.25 -9.79 12.78
N LEU A 196 13.28 -10.66 12.48
CA LEU A 196 12.44 -11.29 13.51
C LEU A 196 13.12 -12.49 14.18
N LEU A 197 14.11 -13.09 13.52
CA LEU A 197 14.92 -14.19 14.06
C LEU A 197 16.11 -13.70 14.90
N TRP A 198 16.51 -12.43 14.78
CA TRP A 198 17.50 -11.83 15.67
C TRP A 198 16.82 -11.37 16.96
N ASN A 199 16.69 -12.28 17.91
CA ASN A 199 16.23 -11.97 19.25
C ASN A 199 17.45 -12.05 20.19
N PRO A 200 18.01 -10.91 20.67
CA PRO A 200 19.19 -10.92 21.56
C PRO A 200 18.92 -11.56 22.93
N TRP A 201 17.68 -11.97 23.19
CA TRP A 201 17.22 -12.61 24.42
C TRP A 201 16.99 -14.13 24.28
N LEU A 202 17.21 -14.73 23.10
CA LEU A 202 17.19 -16.18 22.95
C LEU A 202 18.58 -16.74 23.26
N PRO A 203 18.76 -17.57 24.30
CA PRO A 203 20.07 -18.16 24.58
C PRO A 203 20.50 -19.03 23.40
N HIS A 204 21.70 -18.76 22.88
CA HIS A 204 22.36 -19.61 21.91
C HIS A 204 22.57 -21.00 22.53
N VAL A 205 21.77 -21.97 22.10
CA VAL A 205 22.05 -23.37 22.39
C VAL A 205 23.26 -23.75 21.54
N HIS A 206 24.45 -23.68 22.13
CA HIS A 206 25.62 -24.34 21.57
C HIS A 206 25.43 -25.85 21.76
N GLY A 207 25.15 -26.54 20.66
CA GLY A 207 25.20 -27.99 20.61
C GLY A 207 26.65 -28.44 20.76
N SER A 208 26.89 -29.20 21.82
CA SER A 208 28.03 -30.10 22.02
C SER A 208 28.00 -31.27 21.04
#